data_AF-A0A850A5N3-F1
#
_entry.id   AF-A0A850A5N3-F1
#
_cell.length_a   1.000
_cell.length_b   1.000
_cell.length_c   1.000
_cell.angle_alpha   90.00
_cell.angle_beta   90.00
_cell.angle_gamma   90.00
#
_symmetry.space_group_name_H-M   'P 1'
#
loop_
_entity.id
_entity.type
_entity.pdbx_description
1 polymer ?
#
loop_
_entity_poly.entity_id
_entity_poly.type
_entity_poly.pdbx_seq_one_letter_code
_entity_poly.pdbx_strand_id
1 'polypeptide(L)'
;LLLDLAQAPPRLVDSLAGVIAQAGAGDRTLVANAGADSLRQLRGAFPQLGVVAGPRETQFLFLLTRLHLDRFHRPLSDLYLLPAPSGPLAVSSARIIAAAHRFNQKVLYETDDPAQMRGLLDLGADGILTGRPDLALAVFQEIGGR
;
A
#
# COMPACT_ATOMS: atom_id res chain seq x y z
N LEU A 1 1.93 8.20 7.49
CA LEU A 1 0.99 9.15 6.86
C LEU A 1 0.84 8.76 5.40
N LEU A 2 -0.37 8.43 4.93
CA LEU A 2 -0.61 8.15 3.51
C LEU A 2 -1.19 9.41 2.87
N LEU A 3 -0.57 9.88 1.78
CA LEU A 3 -0.96 11.07 1.03
C LEU A 3 -1.34 10.68 -0.39
N ASP A 4 -2.59 10.89 -0.77
CA ASP A 4 -3.07 10.68 -2.14
C ASP A 4 -2.86 11.96 -2.97
N LEU A 5 -2.05 11.86 -4.02
CA LEU A 5 -1.68 12.98 -4.90
C LEU A 5 -2.42 12.97 -6.24
N ALA A 6 -3.49 12.17 -6.40
CA ALA A 6 -4.24 12.06 -7.66
C ALA A 6 -4.76 13.41 -8.20
N GLN A 7 -4.93 14.42 -7.33
CA GLN A 7 -5.46 15.73 -7.68
C GLN A 7 -4.53 16.89 -7.28
N ALA A 8 -3.28 16.62 -6.91
CA ALA A 8 -2.36 17.66 -6.43
C ALA A 8 -1.72 18.41 -7.62
N PRO A 9 -1.92 19.73 -7.77
CA PRO A 9 -1.17 20.51 -8.75
C PRO A 9 0.31 20.58 -8.37
N PRO A 10 1.24 20.79 -9.33
CA PRO A 10 2.69 20.76 -9.07
C PRO A 10 3.14 21.68 -7.93
N ARG A 11 2.54 22.87 -7.80
CA ARG A 11 2.83 23.83 -6.70
C ARG A 11 2.50 23.30 -5.31
N LEU A 12 1.52 22.40 -5.23
CA LEU A 12 1.16 21.73 -3.97
C LEU A 12 2.24 20.73 -3.57
N VAL A 13 2.92 20.10 -4.53
CA VAL A 13 4.01 19.13 -4.27
C VAL A 13 5.19 19.83 -3.58
N ASP A 14 5.58 21.01 -4.04
CA ASP A 14 6.64 21.81 -3.40
C ASP A 14 6.27 22.21 -1.97
N SER A 15 5.04 22.67 -1.78
CA SER A 15 4.53 23.07 -0.47
C SER A 15 4.47 21.86 0.48
N LEU A 16 4.02 20.71 -0.03
CA LEU A 16 3.95 19.46 0.71
C LEU A 16 5.34 18.95 1.10
N ALA A 17 6.31 19.03 0.19
CA ALA A 17 7.70 18.70 0.48
C ALA A 17 8.26 19.58 1.62
N GLY A 18 7.95 20.88 1.61
CA GLY A 18 8.30 21.79 2.70
C GLY A 18 7.71 21.36 4.05
N VAL A 19 6.43 20.98 4.08
CA VAL A 19 5.77 20.50 5.30
C VAL A 19 6.36 19.17 5.78
N ILE A 20 6.61 18.22 4.88
CA ILE A 20 7.23 16.93 5.21
C ILE A 20 8.63 17.12 5.80
N ALA A 21 9.42 18.04 5.22
CA ALA A 21 10.75 18.39 5.73
C ALA A 21 10.66 19.02 7.13
N GLN A 22 9.78 20.00 7.33
CA GLN A 22 9.60 20.65 8.64
C GLN A 22 9.12 19.68 9.71
N ALA A 23 8.26 18.73 9.37
CA ALA A 23 7.76 17.70 10.28
C ALA A 23 8.77 16.57 10.51
N GLY A 24 9.88 16.52 9.76
CA GLY A 24 10.84 15.40 9.81
C GLY A 24 10.18 14.06 9.55
N ALA A 25 9.20 14.01 8.64
CA ALA A 25 8.30 12.87 8.47
C ALA A 25 8.52 12.10 7.15
N GLY A 26 9.61 12.36 6.42
CA GLY A 26 9.85 11.74 5.11
C GLY A 26 9.91 10.22 5.15
N ASP A 27 10.44 9.64 6.23
CA ASP A 27 10.55 8.21 6.50
C ASP A 27 9.21 7.54 6.90
N ARG A 28 8.25 8.33 7.38
CA ARG A 28 6.93 7.88 7.83
C ARG A 28 5.80 8.29 6.88
N THR A 29 6.16 8.80 5.69
CA THR A 29 5.20 9.25 4.69
C THR A 29 5.16 8.29 3.52
N LEU A 30 3.95 7.86 3.17
CA LEU A 30 3.60 7.05 2.02
C LEU A 30 2.86 7.94 1.02
N VAL A 31 3.23 7.86 -0.25
CA VAL A 31 2.59 8.63 -1.31
C VAL A 31 1.89 7.70 -2.30
N ALA A 32 0.61 7.97 -2.56
CA ALA A 32 -0.22 7.25 -3.51
C ALA A 32 -0.59 8.13 -4.71
N ASN A 33 -0.82 7.49 -5.87
CA ASN A 33 -1.31 8.13 -7.10
C ASN A 33 -0.53 9.39 -7.54
N ALA A 34 0.75 9.48 -7.23
CA ALA A 34 1.61 10.57 -7.68
C ALA A 34 1.95 10.42 -9.16
N GLY A 35 1.88 11.54 -9.91
CA GLY A 35 2.46 11.60 -11.25
C GLY A 35 3.96 11.33 -11.24
N ALA A 36 4.50 10.82 -12.35
CA ALA A 36 5.91 10.41 -12.45
C ALA A 36 6.91 11.56 -12.15
N ASP A 37 6.54 12.79 -12.47
CA ASP A 37 7.36 13.98 -12.19
C ASP A 37 7.36 14.31 -10.70
N SER A 38 6.18 14.37 -10.09
CA SER A 38 6.02 14.58 -8.64
C SER A 38 6.73 13.50 -7.84
N LEU A 39 6.62 12.24 -8.26
CA LEU A 39 7.29 11.12 -7.59
C LEU A 39 8.82 11.22 -7.67
N ARG A 40 9.36 11.55 -8.86
CA ARG A 40 10.81 11.77 -9.03
C ARG A 40 11.31 12.91 -8.16
N GLN A 41 10.57 14.01 -8.12
CA GLN A 41 10.91 15.17 -7.30
C GLN A 41 10.91 14.82 -5.80
N LEU A 42 9.84 14.18 -5.32
CA LEU A 42 9.71 13.78 -3.92
C LEU A 42 10.75 12.74 -3.50
N ARG A 43 11.08 11.75 -4.35
CA ARG A 43 12.17 10.80 -4.09
C ARG A 43 13.55 11.45 -4.10
N GLY A 44 13.75 12.50 -4.91
CA GLY A 44 14.98 13.29 -4.90
C GLY A 44 15.18 14.05 -3.58
N ALA A 45 14.10 14.58 -2.99
CA ALA A 45 14.12 15.26 -1.71
C ALA A 45 14.11 14.30 -0.50
N PHE A 46 13.42 13.17 -0.63
CA PHE A 46 13.21 12.17 0.43
C PHE A 46 13.43 10.76 -0.14
N PRO A 47 14.67 10.26 -0.12
CA PRO A 47 15.00 8.95 -0.69
C PRO A 47 14.26 7.78 -0.02
N GLN A 48 13.93 7.92 1.26
CA GLN A 48 13.19 6.94 2.07
C GLN A 48 11.66 7.07 1.99
N LEU A 49 11.13 7.91 1.11
CA LEU A 49 9.68 8.06 0.93
C LEU A 49 9.09 6.78 0.32
N GLY A 50 8.13 6.18 1.02
CA GLY A 50 7.47 4.98 0.52
C GLY A 50 6.42 5.32 -0.53
N VAL A 51 6.31 4.48 -1.57
CA VAL A 51 5.38 4.68 -2.68
C VAL A 51 4.33 3.58 -2.71
N VAL A 52 3.06 3.98 -2.75
CA VAL A 52 1.93 3.07 -2.93
C VAL A 52 1.77 2.78 -4.42
N ALA A 53 1.68 1.49 -4.75
CA ALA A 53 1.48 0.98 -6.10
C ALA A 53 0.21 1.57 -6.72
N GLY A 54 0.33 2.00 -7.97
CA GLY A 54 -0.81 2.47 -8.75
C GLY A 54 -1.66 1.29 -9.27
N PRO A 55 -2.88 1.57 -9.78
CA PRO A 55 -3.82 0.54 -10.25
C PRO A 55 -3.23 -0.41 -11.31
N ARG A 56 -2.40 0.11 -12.22
CA ARG A 56 -1.74 -0.71 -13.26
C ARG A 56 -0.75 -1.71 -12.68
N GLU A 57 0.06 -1.28 -11.71
CA GLU A 57 1.08 -2.15 -11.11
C GLU A 57 0.41 -3.25 -10.28
N THR A 58 -0.65 -2.90 -9.55
CA THR A 58 -1.54 -3.86 -8.87
C THR A 58 -2.13 -4.89 -9.84
N GLN A 59 -2.66 -4.45 -10.99
CA GLN A 59 -3.20 -5.36 -12.01
C GLN A 59 -2.13 -6.27 -12.61
N PHE A 60 -0.92 -5.76 -12.86
CA PHE A 60 0.20 -6.55 -13.34
C PHE A 60 0.62 -7.61 -12.32
N LEU A 61 0.75 -7.25 -11.04
CA LEU A 61 1.04 -8.21 -9.97
C LEU A 61 -0.04 -9.31 -9.92
N PHE A 62 -1.32 -8.92 -9.99
CA PHE A 62 -2.42 -9.87 -10.00
C PHE A 62 -2.32 -10.85 -11.18
N LEU A 63 -2.07 -10.34 -12.39
CA LEU A 63 -1.96 -11.15 -13.62
C LEU A 63 -0.74 -12.07 -13.59
N LEU A 64 0.43 -11.55 -13.24
CA LEU A 64 1.68 -12.32 -13.13
C LEU A 64 1.54 -13.41 -12.08
N THR A 65 0.94 -13.07 -10.94
CA THR A 65 0.63 -14.04 -9.90
C THR A 65 -0.28 -15.10 -10.51
N ARG A 66 -1.43 -14.77 -11.12
CA ARG A 66 -2.33 -15.75 -11.78
C ARG A 66 -1.63 -16.71 -12.74
N LEU A 67 -0.67 -16.21 -13.52
CA LEU A 67 0.08 -16.99 -14.51
C LEU A 67 1.30 -17.72 -13.95
N HIS A 68 1.58 -17.63 -12.64
CA HIS A 68 2.79 -18.16 -12.00
C HIS A 68 4.10 -17.57 -12.59
N LEU A 69 4.03 -16.32 -13.03
CA LEU A 69 5.11 -15.54 -13.62
C LEU A 69 5.58 -14.39 -12.71
N ASP A 70 5.22 -14.43 -11.43
CA ASP A 70 5.61 -13.45 -10.40
C ASP A 70 7.13 -13.25 -10.32
N ARG A 71 7.93 -14.25 -10.68
CA ARG A 71 9.40 -14.17 -10.73
C ARG A 71 9.96 -13.08 -11.65
N PHE A 72 9.19 -12.59 -12.62
CA PHE A 72 9.60 -11.52 -13.54
C PHE A 72 9.17 -10.12 -13.08
N HIS A 73 8.50 -10.03 -11.94
CA HIS A 73 8.03 -8.78 -11.39
C HIS A 73 9.23 -7.91 -10.95
N ARG A 74 9.20 -6.64 -11.35
CA ARG A 74 10.17 -5.62 -10.91
C ARG A 74 9.39 -4.45 -10.33
N PRO A 75 9.07 -4.48 -9.04
CA PRO A 75 8.26 -3.43 -8.44
C PRO A 75 9.04 -2.11 -8.42
N LEU A 76 8.31 -1.02 -8.69
CA LEU A 76 8.80 0.35 -8.52
C LEU A 76 8.20 1.02 -7.27
N SER A 77 7.16 0.41 -6.72
CA SER A 77 6.51 0.75 -5.45
C SER A 77 7.19 0.05 -4.26
N ASP A 78 6.78 0.44 -3.06
CA ASP A 78 7.21 -0.14 -1.78
C ASP A 78 6.04 -0.85 -1.06
N LEU A 79 4.80 -0.56 -1.49
CA LEU A 79 3.57 -1.00 -0.86
C LEU A 79 2.45 -1.15 -1.89
N TYR A 80 1.68 -2.23 -1.82
CA TYR A 80 0.42 -2.40 -2.54
C TYR A 80 -0.75 -2.06 -1.63
N LEU A 81 -1.69 -1.27 -2.13
CA LEU A 81 -3.00 -1.07 -1.51
C LEU A 81 -4.05 -1.72 -2.39
N LEU A 82 -4.71 -2.75 -1.86
CA LEU A 82 -5.65 -3.59 -2.60
C LEU A 82 -7.06 -3.50 -1.99
N PRO A 83 -8.14 -3.51 -2.78
CA PRO A 83 -9.47 -3.69 -2.20
C PRO A 83 -9.57 -5.09 -1.59
N ALA A 84 -10.39 -5.22 -0.54
CA ALA A 84 -10.68 -6.53 0.02
C ALA A 84 -11.18 -7.49 -1.06
N PRO A 85 -10.63 -8.71 -1.13
CA PRO A 85 -11.02 -9.67 -2.14
C PRO A 85 -12.45 -10.18 -1.87
N SER A 86 -13.20 -10.44 -2.93
CA SER A 86 -14.50 -11.11 -2.85
C SER A 86 -14.56 -12.34 -3.76
N GLY A 87 -15.22 -13.39 -3.30
CA GLY A 87 -15.37 -14.64 -4.06
C GLY A 87 -14.03 -15.33 -4.41
N PRO A 88 -13.82 -15.80 -5.65
CA PRO A 88 -12.60 -16.50 -6.07
C PRO A 88 -11.30 -15.70 -5.90
N LEU A 89 -11.41 -14.37 -5.76
CA LEU A 89 -10.28 -13.49 -5.54
C LEU A 89 -9.68 -13.65 -4.14
N ALA A 90 -10.43 -14.16 -3.15
CA ALA A 90 -9.95 -14.34 -1.78
C ALA A 90 -8.80 -15.36 -1.71
N VAL A 91 -8.89 -16.44 -2.48
CA VAL A 91 -7.81 -17.44 -2.61
C VAL A 91 -6.56 -16.82 -3.26
N SER A 92 -6.73 -15.83 -4.12
CA SER A 92 -5.61 -15.14 -4.74
C SER A 92 -4.86 -14.25 -3.76
N SER A 93 -5.48 -13.79 -2.67
CA SER A 93 -4.88 -12.87 -1.70
C SER A 93 -3.65 -13.44 -1.01
N ALA A 94 -3.71 -14.68 -0.49
CA ALA A 94 -2.55 -15.32 0.13
C ALA A 94 -1.34 -15.37 -0.81
N ARG A 95 -1.60 -15.68 -2.09
CA ARG A 95 -0.55 -15.81 -3.09
C ARG A 95 -0.02 -14.47 -3.57
N ILE A 96 -0.88 -13.45 -3.64
CA ILE A 96 -0.48 -12.07 -3.94
C ILE A 96 0.40 -11.52 -2.82
N ILE A 97 0.01 -11.73 -1.56
CA ILE A 97 0.81 -11.37 -0.38
C ILE A 97 2.19 -12.02 -0.47
N ALA A 98 2.23 -13.35 -0.64
CA ALA A 98 3.50 -14.06 -0.77
C ALA A 98 4.34 -13.57 -1.95
N ALA A 99 3.74 -13.31 -3.12
CA ALA A 99 4.44 -12.79 -4.28
C ALA A 99 5.04 -11.39 -4.03
N ALA A 100 4.29 -10.50 -3.38
CA ALA A 100 4.76 -9.17 -3.00
C ALA A 100 5.92 -9.24 -1.98
N HIS A 101 5.77 -10.06 -0.95
CA HIS A 101 6.81 -10.25 0.08
C HIS A 101 8.14 -10.75 -0.49
N ARG A 102 8.13 -11.56 -1.56
CA ARG A 102 9.36 -12.00 -2.25
C ARG A 102 10.19 -10.86 -2.83
N PHE A 103 9.58 -9.70 -3.06
CA PHE A 103 10.25 -8.50 -3.55
C PHE A 103 10.33 -7.40 -2.48
N ASN A 104 10.22 -7.76 -1.20
CA ASN A 104 10.20 -6.85 -0.05
C ASN A 104 9.10 -5.78 -0.12
N GLN A 105 7.98 -6.09 -0.79
CA GLN A 105 6.84 -5.20 -0.94
C GLN A 105 5.81 -5.47 0.15
N LYS A 106 5.30 -4.44 0.81
CA LYS A 106 4.21 -4.58 1.77
C LYS A 106 2.85 -4.66 1.06
N VAL A 107 1.88 -5.36 1.64
CA VAL A 107 0.51 -5.45 1.11
C VAL A 107 -0.48 -5.02 2.18
N LEU A 108 -1.17 -3.91 1.91
CA LEU A 108 -2.29 -3.44 2.70
C LEU A 108 -3.59 -3.72 1.95
N TYR A 109 -4.64 -4.00 2.71
CA TYR A 109 -5.98 -4.13 2.15
C TYR A 109 -6.91 -3.04 2.67
N GLU A 110 -7.79 -2.55 1.79
CA GLU A 110 -8.85 -1.62 2.14
C GLU A 110 -10.15 -2.39 2.44
N THR A 111 -10.65 -2.27 3.68
CA THR A 111 -11.94 -2.84 4.10
C THR A 111 -12.47 -2.14 5.34
N ASP A 112 -13.79 -2.09 5.49
CA ASP A 112 -14.47 -1.68 6.72
C ASP A 112 -15.13 -2.87 7.46
N ASP A 113 -15.03 -4.09 6.92
CA ASP A 113 -15.61 -5.30 7.49
C ASP A 113 -14.63 -5.98 8.46
N PRO A 114 -14.93 -6.05 9.78
CA PRO A 114 -14.06 -6.67 10.77
C PRO A 114 -13.77 -8.16 10.52
N ALA A 115 -14.69 -8.89 9.89
CA ALA A 115 -14.46 -10.30 9.55
C ALA A 115 -13.39 -10.41 8.46
N GLN A 116 -13.43 -9.52 7.47
CA GLN A 116 -12.39 -9.44 6.43
C GLN A 116 -11.06 -8.96 7.00
N MET A 117 -11.06 -7.99 7.92
CA MET A 117 -9.84 -7.53 8.59
C MET A 117 -9.10 -8.70 9.24
N ARG A 118 -9.81 -9.53 10.03
CA ARG A 118 -9.25 -10.73 10.68
C ARG A 118 -8.67 -11.68 9.65
N GLY A 119 -9.47 -12.08 8.67
CA GLY A 119 -9.04 -13.04 7.65
C GLY A 119 -7.83 -12.55 6.85
N LEU A 120 -7.76 -11.26 6.50
CA LEU A 120 -6.65 -10.70 5.74
C LEU A 120 -5.36 -10.63 6.57
N LEU A 121 -5.46 -10.27 7.84
CA LEU A 121 -4.32 -10.27 8.76
C LEU A 121 -3.81 -11.71 9.01
N ASP A 122 -4.72 -12.68 9.17
CA ASP A 122 -4.36 -14.11 9.29
C ASP A 122 -3.66 -14.65 8.03
N LEU A 123 -4.03 -14.13 6.85
CA LEU A 123 -3.38 -14.47 5.58
C LEU A 123 -2.00 -13.80 5.39
N GLY A 124 -1.58 -12.93 6.31
CA GLY A 124 -0.28 -12.27 6.29
C GLY A 124 -0.27 -10.88 5.66
N ALA A 125 -1.41 -10.19 5.55
CA ALA A 125 -1.42 -8.79 5.17
C ALA A 125 -0.60 -7.93 6.15
N ASP A 126 0.15 -6.95 5.64
CA ASP A 126 0.99 -6.06 6.44
C ASP A 126 0.19 -4.96 7.15
N GLY A 127 -1.08 -4.76 6.74
CA GLY A 127 -1.97 -3.81 7.40
C GLY A 127 -3.32 -3.65 6.72
N ILE A 128 -4.19 -2.88 7.36
CA ILE A 128 -5.54 -2.57 6.88
C ILE A 128 -5.69 -1.06 6.77
N LEU A 129 -6.20 -0.59 5.63
CA LEU A 129 -6.73 0.75 5.46
C LEU A 129 -8.25 0.70 5.68
N THR A 130 -8.77 1.53 6.58
CA THR A 130 -10.19 1.49 6.97
C THR A 130 -10.68 2.87 7.39
N GLY A 131 -11.94 3.16 7.08
CA GLY A 131 -12.68 4.30 7.63
C GLY A 131 -13.23 4.03 9.05
N ARG A 132 -13.05 2.82 9.58
CA ARG A 132 -13.53 2.34 10.89
C ARG A 132 -12.38 2.00 11.84
N PRO A 133 -11.59 2.99 12.30
CA PRO A 133 -10.46 2.77 13.19
C PRO A 133 -10.89 2.17 14.54
N ASP A 134 -12.13 2.42 14.97
CA ASP A 134 -12.75 1.82 16.16
C ASP A 134 -12.80 0.28 16.06
N LEU A 135 -13.25 -0.22 14.92
CA LEU A 135 -13.35 -1.66 14.66
C LEU A 135 -11.98 -2.29 14.41
N ALA A 136 -11.11 -1.60 13.67
CA ALA A 136 -9.76 -2.08 13.42
C ALA A 136 -8.95 -2.25 14.70
N LEU A 137 -9.09 -1.32 15.66
CA LEU A 137 -8.44 -1.42 16.96
C LEU A 137 -8.95 -2.64 17.76
N ALA A 138 -10.26 -2.88 17.76
CA ALA A 138 -10.85 -4.04 18.43
C ALA A 138 -10.30 -5.35 17.82
N VAL A 139 -10.27 -5.45 16.49
CA VAL A 139 -9.69 -6.60 15.78
C VAL A 139 -8.21 -6.77 16.13
N PHE A 140 -7.41 -5.70 16.13
CA PHE A 140 -5.98 -5.75 16.45
C PHE A 140 -5.70 -6.22 17.88
N GLN A 141 -6.55 -5.82 18.83
CA GLN A 141 -6.47 -6.28 20.22
C GLN A 141 -6.82 -7.76 20.37
N GLU A 142 -7.81 -8.25 19.63
CA GLU A 142 -8.22 -9.67 19.64
C GLU A 142 -7.12 -10.60 19.11
N ILE A 143 -6.45 -10.22 18.02
CA ILE A 143 -5.39 -11.02 17.39
C ILE A 143 -4.02 -10.89 18.10
N GLY A 144 -3.95 -10.13 19.19
CA GLY A 144 -2.78 -10.09 20.06
C GLY A 144 -1.62 -9.26 19.51
N GLY A 145 -1.92 -8.13 18.85
CA GLY A 145 -1.00 -7.10 18.36
C GLY A 145 0.48 -7.45 18.39
N ARG A 146 0.95 -8.15 17.36
CA ARG A 146 2.37 -8.44 17.15
C ARG A 146 3.09 -7.28 16.49
#